data_AF-A0ABD3T6N0-F1
#
_entry.id   AF-A0ABD3T6N0-F1
#
_cell.length_a   1.000
_cell.length_b   1.000
_cell.length_c   1.000
_cell.angle_alpha   90.00
_cell.angle_beta   90.00
_cell.angle_gamma   90.00
#
_symmetry.space_group_name_H-M   'P 1'
#
loop_
_entity.id
_entity.type
_entity.pdbx_description
1 polymer ?
#
loop_
_entity_poly.entity_id
_entity_poly.type
_entity_poly.pdbx_seq_one_letter_code
_entity_poly.pdbx_strand_id
1 'polypeptide(L)'
;MASSESLEYGIESEIISDYRSLTRGDQIAIEGNIVDEDYYHHGIYLGDGIVADFGGDGKKGTKPRTVSIAEVTGHGKRKLFRINYKFGQCLSNEEAASNAEDLVKKPNHWGSYHLLRNNCEHFATRCKTGIATSKQVIKKVHDCIKSPTKLIKYILLLTVAGSRLASGSISS
;
A
#
# COMPACT_ATOMS: atom_id res chain seq x y z
N MET A 1 -5.12 -25.58 -27.16
CA MET A 1 -5.92 -24.66 -26.32
C MET A 1 -5.02 -24.22 -25.16
N ALA A 2 -4.48 -23.01 -25.23
CA ALA A 2 -3.71 -22.46 -24.11
C ALA A 2 -4.71 -22.04 -23.02
N SER A 3 -4.65 -22.71 -21.87
CA SER A 3 -5.34 -22.28 -20.66
C SER A 3 -4.90 -20.86 -20.33
N SER A 4 -5.84 -19.92 -20.23
CA SER A 4 -5.56 -18.59 -19.72
C SER A 4 -5.16 -18.72 -18.25
N GLU A 5 -3.85 -18.81 -17.98
CA GLU A 5 -3.32 -18.50 -16.67
C GLU A 5 -3.70 -17.05 -16.38
N SER A 6 -4.77 -16.86 -15.63
CA SER A 6 -5.07 -15.58 -15.00
C SER A 6 -3.87 -15.25 -14.13
N LEU A 7 -3.02 -14.32 -14.59
CA LEU A 7 -1.88 -13.78 -13.85
C LEU A 7 -2.29 -13.55 -12.39
N GLU A 8 -1.84 -14.43 -11.50
CA GLU A 8 -2.14 -14.28 -10.09
C GLU A 8 -1.25 -13.15 -9.55
N TYR A 9 -1.84 -11.97 -9.39
CA TYR A 9 -1.19 -10.85 -8.72
C TYR A 9 -0.88 -11.26 -7.27
N GLY A 10 0.41 -11.38 -6.96
CA GLY A 10 0.89 -11.60 -5.61
C GLY A 10 1.05 -10.26 -4.94
N ILE A 11 -0.05 -9.79 -4.36
CA ILE A 11 -0.12 -8.52 -3.63
C ILE A 11 -0.38 -8.85 -2.18
N GLU A 12 0.50 -8.33 -1.34
CA GLU A 12 0.48 -8.52 0.11
C GLU A 12 0.53 -7.16 0.79
N SER A 13 0.17 -7.10 2.08
CA SER A 13 0.40 -5.90 2.88
C SER A 13 1.04 -6.24 4.21
N GLU A 14 1.82 -5.30 4.73
CA GLU A 14 2.42 -5.38 6.06
C GLU A 14 2.07 -4.12 6.86
N ILE A 15 1.91 -4.27 8.18
CA ILE A 15 1.67 -3.14 9.09
C ILE A 15 3.00 -2.46 9.37
N ILE A 16 3.03 -1.14 9.21
CA ILE A 16 4.18 -0.29 9.47
C ILE A 16 3.95 0.46 10.77
N SER A 17 4.81 0.23 11.76
CA SER A 17 4.78 0.91 13.06
C SER A 17 5.52 2.26 13.06
N ASP A 18 6.47 2.43 12.14
CA ASP A 18 7.27 3.63 11.99
C ASP A 18 7.39 4.00 10.51
N TYR A 19 6.82 5.14 10.12
CA TYR A 19 6.82 5.58 8.74
C TYR A 19 8.23 5.85 8.20
N ARG A 20 9.23 6.03 9.07
CA ARG A 20 10.64 6.19 8.66
C ARG A 20 11.21 4.92 8.01
N SER A 21 10.54 3.77 8.20
CA SER A 21 10.86 2.53 7.47
C SER A 21 10.35 2.51 6.04
N LEU A 22 9.48 3.46 5.64
CA LEU A 22 8.99 3.59 4.27
C LEU A 22 10.09 4.06 3.33
N THR A 23 10.08 3.50 2.13
CA THR A 23 10.91 3.97 1.03
C THR A 23 10.06 4.84 0.12
N ARG A 24 10.62 5.95 -0.38
CA ARG A 24 9.99 6.76 -1.42
C ARG A 24 9.51 5.84 -2.56
N GLY A 25 8.26 6.01 -3.02
CA GLY A 25 7.61 5.13 -4.00
C GLY A 25 6.79 3.97 -3.42
N ASP A 26 6.81 3.78 -2.10
CA ASP A 26 5.95 2.80 -1.45
C ASP A 26 4.47 3.20 -1.62
N GLN A 27 3.65 2.23 -2.06
CA GLN A 27 2.21 2.36 -1.97
C GLN A 27 1.78 2.06 -0.54
N ILE A 28 1.01 2.97 0.03
CA ILE A 28 0.53 2.85 1.40
C ILE A 28 -0.99 2.88 1.45
N ALA A 29 -1.51 2.26 2.51
CA ALA A 29 -2.90 2.38 2.92
C ALA A 29 -2.94 2.75 4.40
N ILE A 30 -3.89 3.58 4.79
CA ILE A 30 -4.03 4.06 6.17
C ILE A 30 -5.47 3.81 6.59
N GLU A 31 -5.66 3.15 7.74
CA GLU A 31 -6.97 2.93 8.33
C GLU A 31 -7.68 4.26 8.52
N GLY A 32 -8.88 4.40 7.96
CA GLY A 32 -9.69 5.59 8.12
C GLY A 32 -10.94 5.30 8.93
N ASN A 33 -11.55 6.38 9.43
CA ASN A 33 -12.72 6.31 10.30
C ASN A 33 -13.98 6.68 9.51
N ILE A 34 -14.57 5.71 8.82
CA ILE A 34 -15.94 5.84 8.32
C ILE A 34 -16.80 4.88 9.14
N VAL A 35 -17.85 5.41 9.76
CA VAL A 35 -18.79 4.62 10.58
C VAL A 35 -19.39 3.52 9.70
N ASP A 36 -19.35 2.29 10.18
CA ASP A 36 -19.91 1.08 9.54
C ASP A 36 -19.32 0.66 8.18
N GLU A 37 -18.18 1.23 7.75
CA GLU A 37 -17.46 0.79 6.55
C GLU A 37 -15.94 0.72 6.73
N ASP A 38 -15.34 -0.39 6.27
CA ASP A 38 -13.90 -0.49 6.10
C ASP A 38 -13.43 0.55 5.05
N TYR A 39 -12.82 1.63 5.52
CA TYR A 39 -12.24 2.66 4.68
C TYR A 39 -10.74 2.73 4.90
N TYR A 40 -10.00 2.69 3.80
CA TYR A 40 -8.56 2.92 3.79
C TYR A 40 -8.26 4.12 2.91
N HIS A 41 -7.44 5.02 3.43
CA HIS A 41 -6.89 6.13 2.66
C HIS A 41 -5.59 5.67 2.00
N HIS A 42 -5.51 5.76 0.68
CA HIS A 42 -4.37 5.29 -0.10
C HIS A 42 -3.53 6.44 -0.65
N GLY A 43 -2.22 6.20 -0.79
CA GLY A 43 -1.29 7.15 -1.40
C GLY A 43 0.04 6.52 -1.76
N ILE A 44 0.93 7.34 -2.31
CA ILE A 44 2.35 7.02 -2.57
C ILE A 44 3.21 7.85 -1.63
N TYR A 45 4.07 7.19 -0.85
CA TYR A 45 5.04 7.88 -0.02
C TYR A 45 6.12 8.53 -0.89
N LEU A 46 6.35 9.84 -0.72
CA LEU A 46 7.33 10.60 -1.51
C LEU A 46 8.67 10.80 -0.78
N GLY A 47 8.82 10.31 0.45
CA GLY A 47 9.95 10.63 1.31
C GLY A 47 9.62 11.78 2.27
N ASP A 48 10.48 11.98 3.27
CA ASP A 48 10.43 13.11 4.21
C ASP A 48 9.06 13.34 4.88
N GLY A 49 8.32 12.27 5.15
CA GLY A 49 6.99 12.37 5.76
C GLY A 49 5.90 12.89 4.81
N ILE A 50 6.15 12.96 3.51
CA ILE A 50 5.20 13.43 2.50
C ILE A 50 4.55 12.24 1.77
N VAL A 51 3.25 12.35 1.54
CA VAL A 51 2.45 11.39 0.77
C VAL A 51 1.75 12.13 -0.37
N ALA A 52 1.82 11.58 -1.58
CA ALA A 52 0.91 11.94 -2.66
C ALA A 52 -0.38 11.13 -2.52
N ASP A 53 -1.52 11.80 -2.42
CA ASP A 53 -2.84 11.18 -2.35
C ASP A 53 -3.78 11.76 -3.41
N PHE A 54 -4.99 11.20 -3.48
CA PHE A 54 -6.12 11.84 -4.14
C PHE A 54 -7.17 12.21 -3.09
N GLY A 55 -7.36 13.50 -2.85
CA GLY A 55 -8.23 14.01 -1.78
C GLY A 55 -8.52 15.51 -1.91
N GLY A 56 -9.37 16.04 -1.03
CA GLY A 56 -9.72 17.46 -0.99
C GLY A 56 -11.09 17.73 -0.39
N ASP A 57 -11.39 19.01 -0.17
CA ASP A 57 -12.63 19.44 0.49
C ASP A 57 -13.82 19.42 -0.48
N GLY A 58 -14.71 18.44 -0.28
CA GLY A 58 -15.92 18.28 -1.08
C GLY A 58 -15.68 17.82 -2.52
N LYS A 59 -16.77 17.44 -3.22
CA LYS A 59 -16.72 16.83 -4.57
C LYS A 59 -16.02 17.69 -5.64
N LYS A 60 -15.97 19.02 -5.48
CA LYS A 60 -15.34 19.96 -6.44
C LYS A 60 -13.87 20.26 -6.11
N GLY A 61 -13.39 19.95 -4.91
CA GLY A 61 -12.03 20.23 -4.46
C GLY A 61 -11.06 19.05 -4.55
N THR A 62 -11.55 17.86 -4.94
CA THR A 62 -10.76 16.63 -4.96
C THR A 62 -9.83 16.56 -6.15
N LYS A 63 -8.54 16.41 -5.88
CA LYS A 63 -7.48 16.29 -6.89
C LYS A 63 -6.29 15.52 -6.32
N PRO A 64 -5.36 15.06 -7.18
CA PRO A 64 -4.02 14.69 -6.71
C PRO A 64 -3.39 15.85 -5.95
N ARG A 65 -2.83 15.57 -4.77
CA ARG A 65 -2.15 16.56 -3.92
C ARG A 65 -1.06 15.88 -3.09
N THR A 66 -0.28 16.67 -2.37
CA THR A 66 0.59 16.19 -1.29
C THR A 66 -0.02 16.48 0.08
N VAL A 67 0.27 15.61 1.04
CA VAL A 67 -0.18 15.71 2.42
C VAL A 67 0.87 15.11 3.37
N SER A 68 0.87 15.53 4.64
CA SER A 68 1.75 14.98 5.66
C SER A 68 1.28 13.59 6.10
N ILE A 69 2.21 12.63 6.16
CA ILE A 69 1.94 11.27 6.68
C ILE A 69 1.47 11.32 8.14
N ALA A 70 1.98 12.25 8.93
CA ALA A 70 1.56 12.43 10.31
C ALA A 70 0.08 12.85 10.38
N GLU A 71 -0.37 13.73 9.51
CA GLU A 71 -1.78 14.17 9.46
C GLU A 71 -2.70 13.01 9.04
N VAL A 72 -2.37 12.32 7.94
CA VAL A 72 -3.22 11.23 7.44
C VAL A 72 -3.23 10.00 8.35
N THR A 73 -2.18 9.77 9.15
CA THR A 73 -2.17 8.73 10.19
C THR A 73 -2.79 9.18 11.51
N GLY A 74 -3.24 10.44 11.62
CA GLY A 74 -3.74 11.00 12.88
C GLY A 74 -2.68 11.00 13.99
N HIS A 75 -1.44 11.30 13.63
CA HIS A 75 -0.26 11.27 14.48
C HIS A 75 0.01 9.87 15.07
N GLY A 76 -0.06 8.85 14.23
CA GLY A 76 0.19 7.45 14.61
C GLY A 76 -0.99 6.74 15.29
N LYS A 77 -2.16 7.38 15.40
CA LYS A 77 -3.37 6.77 15.98
C LYS A 77 -4.06 5.76 15.05
N ARG A 78 -3.73 5.80 13.75
CA ARG A 78 -4.31 4.93 12.72
C ARG A 78 -3.28 3.95 12.21
N LYS A 79 -3.70 2.72 11.89
CA LYS A 79 -2.81 1.72 11.29
C LYS A 79 -2.35 2.18 9.90
N LEU A 80 -1.05 2.06 9.67
CA LEU A 80 -0.39 2.30 8.39
C LEU A 80 0.03 0.95 7.80
N PHE A 81 -0.23 0.77 6.52
CA PHE A 81 0.09 -0.44 5.77
C PHE A 81 0.99 -0.08 4.59
N ARG A 82 2.02 -0.89 4.34
CA ARG A 82 2.72 -0.92 3.05
C ARG A 82 2.11 -2.01 2.18
N ILE A 83 1.86 -1.70 0.92
CA ILE A 83 1.43 -2.66 -0.09
C ILE A 83 2.64 -3.15 -0.88
N ASN A 84 2.86 -4.46 -0.87
CA ASN A 84 3.97 -5.13 -1.51
C ASN A 84 3.48 -5.93 -2.73
N TYR A 85 4.20 -5.80 -3.84
CA TYR A 85 3.90 -6.48 -5.10
C TYR A 85 5.00 -7.49 -5.38
N LYS A 86 4.65 -8.67 -5.93
CA LYS A 86 5.65 -9.62 -6.42
C LYS A 86 6.52 -8.99 -7.51
N PHE A 87 7.75 -9.47 -7.62
CA PHE A 87 8.71 -9.01 -8.61
C PHE A 87 8.11 -9.03 -10.02
N GLY A 88 8.29 -7.93 -10.77
CA GLY A 88 7.77 -7.76 -12.12
C GLY A 88 6.28 -7.38 -12.22
N GLN A 89 5.56 -7.20 -11.10
CA GLN A 89 4.14 -6.83 -11.11
C GLN A 89 3.88 -5.34 -10.84
N CYS A 90 4.91 -4.56 -10.56
CA CYS A 90 4.82 -3.11 -10.37
C CYS A 90 6.05 -2.39 -10.93
N LEU A 91 5.93 -1.07 -11.06
CA LEU A 91 7.05 -0.19 -11.37
C LEU A 91 8.03 -0.15 -10.19
N SER A 92 9.25 0.30 -10.47
CA SER A 92 10.20 0.61 -9.40
C SER A 92 9.65 1.70 -8.48
N ASN A 93 10.21 1.77 -7.28
CA ASN A 93 9.84 2.77 -6.29
C ASN A 93 10.04 4.20 -6.83
N GLU A 94 11.15 4.49 -7.51
CA GLU A 94 11.38 5.84 -8.04
C GLU A 94 10.42 6.18 -9.20
N GLU A 95 10.13 5.23 -10.09
CA GLU A 95 9.13 5.44 -11.15
C GLU A 95 7.73 5.71 -10.57
N ALA A 96 7.35 4.97 -9.52
CA ALA A 96 6.08 5.18 -8.84
C ALA A 96 6.00 6.57 -8.18
N ALA A 97 7.09 7.03 -7.55
CA ALA A 97 7.18 8.35 -6.95
C ALA A 97 7.12 9.45 -8.04
N SER A 98 7.87 9.30 -9.14
CA SER A 98 7.84 10.22 -10.28
C SER A 98 6.45 10.33 -10.87
N ASN A 99 5.75 9.21 -11.08
CA ASN A 99 4.37 9.20 -11.57
C ASN A 99 3.42 9.96 -10.64
N ALA A 100 3.55 9.74 -9.33
CA ALA A 100 2.73 10.40 -8.34
C ALA A 100 2.96 11.93 -8.34
N GLU A 101 4.23 12.36 -8.39
CA GLU A 101 4.57 13.78 -8.49
C GLU A 101 4.04 14.42 -9.77
N ASP A 102 4.15 13.74 -10.90
CA ASP A 102 3.66 14.25 -12.19
C ASP A 102 2.14 14.43 -12.18
N LEU A 103 1.40 13.50 -11.56
CA LEU A 103 -0.04 13.61 -11.41
C LEU A 103 -0.44 14.71 -10.41
N VAL A 104 0.35 14.94 -9.36
CA VAL A 104 0.16 16.08 -8.46
C VAL A 104 0.42 17.41 -9.18
N LYS A 105 1.46 17.50 -10.01
CA LYS A 105 1.79 18.69 -10.81
C LYS A 105 0.75 18.95 -11.90
N LYS A 106 0.14 17.89 -12.45
CA LYS A 106 -0.82 17.95 -13.57
C LYS A 106 -2.13 17.24 -13.17
N PRO A 107 -2.88 17.78 -12.19
CA PRO A 107 -4.05 17.09 -11.62
C PRO A 107 -5.17 16.84 -12.65
N ASN A 108 -5.24 17.65 -13.70
CA ASN A 108 -6.20 17.46 -14.80
C ASN A 108 -5.97 16.16 -15.58
N HIS A 109 -4.77 15.57 -15.53
CA HIS A 109 -4.44 14.31 -16.21
C HIS A 109 -4.98 13.07 -15.48
N TRP A 110 -5.41 13.22 -14.22
CA TRP A 110 -6.02 12.15 -13.44
C TRP A 110 -7.49 11.88 -13.83
N GLY A 111 -8.23 12.95 -14.14
CA GLY A 111 -9.66 12.90 -14.48
C GLY A 111 -10.60 12.99 -13.26
N SER A 112 -11.91 13.12 -13.54
CA SER A 112 -12.98 13.24 -12.53
C SER A 112 -13.56 11.86 -12.20
N TYR A 113 -13.06 11.21 -11.15
CA TYR A 113 -13.60 9.92 -10.68
C TYR A 113 -14.43 10.11 -9.39
N HIS A 114 -15.47 9.29 -9.17
CA HIS A 114 -16.40 9.39 -8.04
C HIS A 114 -16.16 8.31 -6.97
N LEU A 115 -16.53 8.63 -5.72
CA LEU A 115 -16.24 7.93 -4.46
C LEU A 115 -14.76 8.01 -4.06
N LEU A 116 -14.48 8.83 -3.04
CA LEU A 116 -13.12 9.16 -2.56
C LEU A 116 -12.24 7.93 -2.27
N ARG A 117 -12.82 6.88 -1.65
CA ARG A 117 -12.12 5.61 -1.36
C ARG A 117 -11.55 4.98 -2.62
N ASN A 118 -12.43 4.76 -3.59
CA ASN A 118 -12.03 4.15 -4.84
C ASN A 118 -11.00 5.04 -5.53
N ASN A 119 -11.19 6.36 -5.52
CA ASN A 119 -10.27 7.27 -6.22
C ASN A 119 -8.85 7.23 -5.67
N CYS A 120 -8.65 7.26 -4.35
CA CYS A 120 -7.31 7.22 -3.78
C CYS A 120 -6.65 5.86 -3.98
N GLU A 121 -7.41 4.75 -3.91
CA GLU A 121 -6.89 3.41 -4.20
C GLU A 121 -6.47 3.25 -5.66
N HIS A 122 -7.31 3.72 -6.59
CA HIS A 122 -6.97 3.74 -8.01
C HIS A 122 -5.77 4.64 -8.28
N PHE A 123 -5.68 5.79 -7.61
CA PHE A 123 -4.54 6.71 -7.70
C PHE A 123 -3.24 6.04 -7.33
N ALA A 124 -3.17 5.49 -6.11
CA ALA A 124 -1.96 4.84 -5.63
C ALA A 124 -1.61 3.64 -6.53
N THR A 125 -2.59 2.81 -6.88
CA THR A 125 -2.37 1.63 -7.73
C THR A 125 -1.88 2.00 -9.13
N ARG A 126 -2.42 3.06 -9.75
CA ARG A 126 -1.96 3.53 -11.06
C ARG A 126 -0.53 4.07 -10.98
N CYS A 127 -0.21 4.84 -9.95
CA CYS A 127 1.17 5.31 -9.75
C CYS A 127 2.13 4.13 -9.59
N LYS A 128 1.75 3.13 -8.80
CA LYS A 128 2.61 1.99 -8.47
C LYS A 128 2.78 0.98 -9.60
N THR A 129 1.75 0.75 -10.40
CA THR A 129 1.75 -0.29 -11.44
C THR A 129 1.92 0.25 -12.86
N GLY A 130 1.69 1.56 -13.08
CA GLY A 130 1.68 2.18 -14.40
C GLY A 130 0.45 1.84 -15.25
N ILE A 131 -0.42 0.93 -14.79
CA ILE A 131 -1.58 0.45 -15.53
C ILE A 131 -2.82 1.23 -15.11
N ALA A 132 -3.62 1.65 -16.09
CA ALA A 132 -4.93 2.25 -15.84
C ALA A 132 -5.90 1.17 -15.29
N THR A 133 -5.98 1.07 -13.97
CA THR A 133 -7.12 0.52 -13.21
C THR A 133 -7.57 -0.89 -13.64
N SER A 134 -6.82 -1.93 -13.26
CA SER A 134 -7.31 -3.31 -13.31
C SER A 134 -8.17 -3.61 -12.08
N LYS A 135 -9.46 -3.95 -12.27
CA LYS A 135 -10.37 -4.34 -11.17
C LYS A 135 -9.80 -5.47 -10.31
N GLN A 136 -9.04 -6.38 -10.91
CA GLN A 136 -8.41 -7.50 -10.20
C GLN A 136 -7.29 -7.03 -9.27
N VAL A 137 -6.44 -6.11 -9.75
CA VAL A 137 -5.35 -5.53 -8.95
C VAL A 137 -5.92 -4.73 -7.78
N ILE A 138 -6.90 -3.87 -8.05
CA ILE A 138 -7.59 -3.08 -7.02
C ILE A 138 -8.21 -4.00 -5.97
N LYS A 139 -8.95 -5.03 -6.39
CA LYS A 139 -9.50 -6.01 -5.45
C LYS A 139 -8.42 -6.67 -4.59
N LYS A 140 -7.28 -7.06 -5.18
CA LYS A 140 -6.16 -7.67 -4.45
C LYS A 140 -5.50 -6.69 -3.47
N VAL A 141 -5.36 -5.41 -3.83
CA VAL A 141 -4.89 -4.35 -2.92
C VAL A 141 -5.84 -4.20 -1.74
N HIS A 142 -7.14 -4.04 -1.99
CA HIS A 142 -8.14 -3.96 -0.93
C HIS A 142 -8.15 -5.21 -0.02
N ASP A 143 -8.15 -6.41 -0.60
CA ASP A 143 -8.22 -7.67 0.15
C ASP A 143 -6.96 -7.89 1.00
N CYS A 144 -5.77 -7.54 0.50
CA CYS A 144 -4.51 -7.76 1.21
C CYS A 144 -4.38 -6.89 2.48
N ILE A 145 -5.12 -5.78 2.58
CA ILE A 145 -5.14 -4.92 3.77
C ILE A 145 -6.00 -5.53 4.88
N LYS A 146 -7.05 -6.29 4.52
CA LYS A 146 -7.92 -6.99 5.50
C LYS A 146 -7.25 -8.21 6.11
N SER A 147 -6.35 -8.82 5.37
CA SER A 147 -5.51 -9.93 5.82
C SER A 147 -4.05 -9.60 5.54
N PRO A 148 -3.47 -8.60 6.24
CA PRO A 148 -2.06 -8.29 6.09
C PRO A 148 -1.27 -9.57 6.40
N THR A 149 -0.15 -9.81 5.71
CA THR A 149 0.73 -10.93 5.99
C THR A 149 1.30 -10.74 7.40
N LYS A 150 0.51 -11.17 8.39
CA LYS A 150 0.87 -11.30 9.80
C LYS A 150 2.19 -12.02 9.82
N LEU A 151 3.16 -11.50 10.57
CA LEU A 151 3.87 -12.12 11.70
C LEU A 151 4.27 -13.62 11.65
N ILE A 152 3.59 -14.47 10.88
CA ILE A 152 3.84 -15.88 10.57
C ILE A 152 5.27 -16.10 10.12
N LYS A 153 5.87 -15.24 9.28
CA LYS A 153 7.27 -15.41 8.87
C LYS A 153 8.22 -15.27 10.07
N TYR A 154 7.93 -14.36 11.00
CA TYR A 154 8.75 -14.11 12.20
C TYR A 154 8.53 -15.18 13.28
N ILE A 155 7.28 -15.60 13.52
CA ILE A 155 6.95 -16.70 14.46
C ILE A 155 7.51 -18.04 13.96
N LEU A 156 7.43 -18.32 12.65
CA LEU A 156 8.00 -19.53 12.04
C LEU A 156 9.53 -19.51 12.10
N LEU A 157 10.18 -18.36 11.87
CA LEU A 157 11.64 -18.24 12.04
C LEU A 157 12.06 -18.50 13.49
N LEU A 158 11.34 -17.94 14.46
CA LEU A 158 11.66 -18.09 15.89
C LEU A 158 11.43 -19.52 16.39
N THR A 159 10.40 -20.23 15.91
CA THR A 159 10.16 -21.64 16.26
C THR A 159 11.18 -22.59 15.61
N VAL A 160 11.61 -22.33 14.37
CA VAL A 160 12.67 -23.11 13.70
C VAL A 160 14.05 -22.83 14.30
N ALA A 161 14.34 -21.60 14.73
CA ALA A 161 15.58 -21.27 15.42
C ALA A 161 15.64 -21.85 16.85
N GLY A 162 14.52 -21.83 17.58
CA GLY A 162 14.43 -22.37 18.95
C GLY A 162 14.54 -23.89 19.05
N SER A 163 14.18 -24.62 17.98
CA SER A 163 14.26 -26.09 17.96
C SER A 163 15.66 -26.63 17.65
N ARG A 164 16.60 -25.80 17.17
CA ARG A 164 18.01 -26.22 16.95
C ARG A 164 18.91 -26.17 18.18
N LEU A 165 18.48 -25.53 19.27
CA LEU A 165 19.28 -25.41 20.51
C LEU A 165 19.01 -26.53 21.53
N ALA A 166 17.96 -27.34 21.34
CA ALA A 166 17.55 -28.35 22.32
C ALA A 166 18.09 -29.78 22.07
N SER A 167 18.83 -30.03 20.99
CA SER A 167 19.35 -31.37 20.64
C SER A 167 20.84 -31.57 20.95
N GLY A 168 21.46 -30.65 21.68
CA GLY A 168 22.92 -30.62 21.88
C GLY A 168 23.39 -30.93 23.31
N SER A 169 22.88 -31.97 23.98
CA SER A 169 23.55 -32.50 25.18
C SER A 169 23.00 -33.88 25.60
N ILE A 170 23.60 -34.94 25.06
CA ILE A 170 23.71 -36.26 25.71
C ILE A 170 25.14 -36.77 25.47
N SER A 171 25.68 -37.42 26.52
CA SER A 171 27.00 -38.06 26.69
C SER A 171 28.10 -37.09 27.18
N SER A 172 28.74 -37.31 28.34
CA SER A 172 29.13 -38.58 28.98
C SER A 172 28.96 -38.54 30.49
#